data_AF-A0A382C7S6-F1
#
_entry.id   AF-A0A382C7S6-F1
#
_cell.length_a   1.000
_cell.length_b   1.000
_cell.length_c   1.000
_cell.angle_alpha   90.00
_cell.angle_beta   90.00
_cell.angle_gamma   90.00
#
_symmetry.space_group_name_H-M   'P 1'
#
loop_
_entity.id
_entity.type
_entity.pdbx_description
1 polymer ?
#
loop_
_entity_poly.entity_id
_entity_poly.type
_entity_poly.pdbx_seq_one_letter_code
_entity_poly.pdbx_strand_id
1 'polypeptide(L)' 'MAADLRRCVGCQTCTAACKLANATPPGVQWRQVLDMETGTYPQ' A
#
# COMPACT_ATOMS: atom_id res chain seq x y z
N MET A 1 13.82 -6.90 -2.72
CA MET A 1 12.97 -6.15 -1.76
C MET A 1 12.02 -7.16 -1.12
N ALA A 2 11.82 -7.10 0.20
CA ALA A 2 10.85 -7.92 0.93
C ALA A 2 10.04 -7.02 1.87
N ALA A 3 8.76 -7.33 2.09
CA ALA A 3 7.88 -6.59 3.00
C ALA A 3 7.22 -7.59 3.98
N ASP A 4 7.31 -7.33 5.28
CA ASP A 4 6.63 -8.14 6.30
C ASP A 4 5.22 -7.58 6.54
N LEU A 5 4.22 -8.32 6.08
CA LEU A 5 2.81 -7.92 6.19
C LEU A 5 2.32 -7.90 7.64
N ARG A 6 2.96 -8.63 8.57
CA ARG A 6 2.59 -8.61 9.99
C ARG A 6 2.99 -7.31 10.69
N ARG A 7 3.93 -6.56 10.10
CA ARG A 7 4.36 -5.23 10.58
C ARG A 7 3.76 -4.09 9.75
N CYS A 8 3.14 -4.41 8.62
CA CYS A 8 2.49 -3.42 7.78
C CYS A 8 1.21 -2.94 8.47
N VAL A 9 1.06 -1.62 8.62
CA VAL A 9 -0.11 -1.00 9.26
C VAL A 9 -0.98 -0.22 8.27
N GLY A 10 -0.74 -0.37 6.96
CA GLY A 10 -1.55 0.30 5.94
C GLY A 10 -1.34 1.82 5.81
N CYS A 11 -0.28 2.40 6.39
CA CYS A 11 -0.12 3.86 6.49
C CYS A 11 0.13 4.63 5.18
N GLN A 12 0.24 3.96 4.03
CA GLN A 12 0.48 4.57 2.71
C GLN A 12 1.79 5.38 2.54
N THR A 13 2.68 5.43 3.54
CA THR A 13 3.93 6.21 3.46
C THR A 13 4.82 5.73 2.32
N CYS A 14 4.88 4.42 2.07
CA CYS A 14 5.67 3.87 0.97
C CYS A 14 5.11 4.23 -0.42
N THR A 15 3.78 4.36 -0.55
CA THR A 15 3.10 4.85 -1.75
C THR A 15 3.45 6.33 -2.00
N ALA A 16 3.34 7.16 -0.97
CA ALA A 16 3.64 8.60 -1.05
C ALA A 16 5.12 8.86 -1.37
N ALA A 17 6.04 8.16 -0.68
CA ALA A 17 7.48 8.27 -0.91
C ALA A 17 7.86 7.89 -2.35
N CYS A 18 7.26 6.82 -2.89
CA CYS A 18 7.49 6.41 -4.28
C CYS A 18 7.03 7.48 -5.27
N LYS A 19 5.86 8.08 -5.04
CA LYS A 19 5.33 9.15 -5.90
C LYS A 19 6.19 10.41 -5.85
N LEU A 20 6.65 10.81 -4.65
CA LEU A 20 7.51 11.97 -4.46
C LEU A 20 8.86 11.80 -5.16
N ALA A 21 9.50 10.63 -4.99
CA ALA A 21 10.82 10.38 -5.55
C ALA A 21 10.82 10.29 -7.09
N ASN A 22 9.71 9.84 -7.69
CA ASN A 22 9.63 9.57 -9.12
C ASN A 22 8.72 10.54 -9.90
N ALA A 23 8.05 11.48 -9.21
CA ALA A 23 7.12 12.44 -9.80
C ALA A 23 6.12 11.79 -10.78
N THR A 24 5.51 10.66 -10.38
CA THR A 24 4.68 9.89 -11.30
C THR A 24 3.49 10.72 -11.80
N PRO A 25 3.12 10.62 -13.10
CA PRO A 25 2.00 11.35 -13.68
C PRO A 25 0.67 11.04 -12.97
N PRO A 26 -0.34 11.93 -13.11
CA PRO A 26 -1.70 11.63 -12.67
C PRO A 26 -2.19 10.28 -13.21
N GLY A 27 -2.83 9.48 -12.36
CA GLY A 27 -3.29 8.12 -12.72
C GLY A 27 -2.22 7.03 -12.67
N VAL A 28 -0.94 7.37 -12.50
CA VAL A 28 0.15 6.38 -12.40
C VAL A 28 0.62 6.24 -10.95
N GLN A 29 0.50 5.02 -10.43
CA GLN A 29 0.95 4.67 -9.09
C GLN A 29 1.73 3.36 -9.13
N TRP A 30 3.06 3.44 -9.07
CA TRP A 30 3.94 2.26 -9.16
C TRP A 30 3.93 1.39 -7.91
N ARG A 31 3.76 2.01 -6.73
CA ARG A 31 3.68 1.29 -5.46
C ARG A 31 2.33 1.53 -4.83
N GLN A 32 1.63 0.45 -4.51
CA GLN A 32 0.29 0.48 -3.94
C GLN A 32 0.24 -0.36 -2.67
N VAL A 33 -0.57 0.08 -1.70
CA VAL A 33 -0.92 -0.71 -0.52
C VAL A 33 -2.41 -1.01 -0.62
N LEU A 34 -2.75 -2.30 -0.63
CA LEU A 34 -4.12 -2.79 -0.75
C LEU A 34 -4.65 -3.18 0.62
N ASP A 35 -5.87 -2.77 0.90
CA ASP A 35 -6.62 -3.25 2.06
C ASP A 35 -7.31 -4.56 1.67
N MET A 36 -7.06 -5.61 2.45
CA MET A 36 -7.62 -6.95 2.22
C MET A 36 -8.23 -7.44 3.52
N GLU A 37 -9.52 -7.76 3.45
CA GLU A 37 -10.24 -8.37 4.55
C GLU A 37 -10.49 -9.85 4.23
N THR A 38 -10.43 -10.70 5.25
CA THR A 38 -10.68 -12.13 5.12
C THR A 38 -11.64 -12.59 6.20
N GLY A 39 -12.57 -13.49 5.85
CA GLY A 39 -13.57 -14.03 6.78
C GLY A 39 -14.97 -13.46 6.54
N THR A 40 -15.91 -13.87 7.38
CA THR A 40 -17.31 -13.44 7.31
C THR A 40 -17.78 -13.01 8.69
N TYR A 41 -18.27 -11.77 8.81
CA TYR A 41 -18.92 -11.26 10.02
C TYR A 41 -20.44 -11.41 9.88
N PRO A 42 -21.21 -11.69 10.95
CA PRO A 42 -20.89 -12.39 12.19
C PRO A 42 -21.20 -13.88 11.99
N GLN A 43 -20.29 -14.80 12.29
CA GLN A 43 -20.75 -16.18 12.46
C GLN A 43 -21.51 -16.34 13.78
#